data_AF-A0A8J5LGX4-F1
#
_entry.id   AF-A0A8J5LGX4-F1
#
_cell.length_a   1.000
_cell.length_b   1.000
_cell.length_c   1.000
_cell.angle_alpha   90.00
_cell.angle_beta   90.00
_cell.angle_gamma   90.00
#
_symmetry.space_group_name_H-M   'P 1'
#
loop_
_entity.id
_entity.type
_entity.pdbx_description
1 polymer ?
#
loop_
_entity_poly.entity_id
_entity_poly.type
_entity_poly.pdbx_seq_one_letter_code
_entity_poly.pdbx_strand_id
1 'polypeptide(L)' 'MVSGSKANSASIHQSAAINSSRVVHAQEFDVSVTMLNIAIILYHIHEYAYSLSVLKKLFQNIEPIKEQIALRDAFC' A
#
# COMPACT_ATOMS: atom_id res chain seq x y z
N MET A 1 17.22 -22.36 45.92
CA MET A 1 17.60 -22.72 44.53
C MET A 1 17.61 -21.45 43.69
N VAL A 2 18.43 -21.45 42.65
CA VAL A 2 19.19 -20.32 42.12
C VAL A 2 18.37 -19.23 41.40
N SER A 3 18.99 -18.04 41.38
CA SER A 3 18.68 -16.79 40.68
C SER A 3 18.33 -16.94 39.18
N GLY A 4 17.39 -16.12 38.69
CA GLY A 4 17.14 -15.86 37.27
C GLY A 4 17.16 -14.36 36.97
N SER A 5 18.10 -13.96 36.13
CA SER A 5 18.76 -12.66 36.03
C SER A 5 17.94 -11.48 35.48
N LYS A 6 18.34 -10.29 35.96
CA LYS A 6 18.07 -8.94 35.46
C LYS A 6 18.61 -8.75 34.03
N ALA A 7 17.80 -8.19 33.13
CA ALA A 7 18.30 -7.52 31.93
C ALA A 7 17.48 -6.24 31.67
N ASN A 8 18.00 -5.14 32.17
CA ASN A 8 17.65 -3.79 31.75
C ASN A 8 18.63 -3.42 30.63
N SER A 9 18.12 -3.19 29.42
CA SER A 9 18.89 -2.55 28.36
C SER A 9 18.01 -1.46 27.72
N ALA A 10 18.04 -0.29 28.35
CA ALA A 10 17.77 0.95 27.68
C ALA A 10 18.85 1.18 26.61
N SER A 11 18.41 1.70 25.46
CA SER A 11 19.23 2.22 24.35
C SER A 11 19.90 1.09 23.54
N ILE A 12 19.80 1.04 22.22
CA ILE A 12 20.58 1.92 21.34
C ILE A 12 20.15 1.67 19.87
N HIS A 13 20.00 2.77 19.11
CA HIS A 13 20.01 2.95 17.64
C HIS A 13 18.88 2.35 16.78
N GLN A 14 17.91 3.18 16.35
CA GLN A 14 17.97 3.91 15.07
C GLN A 14 18.38 3.03 13.87
N SER A 15 17.41 2.37 13.23
CA SER A 15 17.41 2.12 11.77
C SER A 15 16.13 1.39 11.33
N ALA A 16 14.98 2.07 11.36
CA ALA A 16 13.75 1.56 10.73
C ALA A 16 13.07 2.56 9.79
N ALA A 17 13.70 3.72 9.53
CA ALA A 17 13.09 4.80 8.75
C ALA A 17 13.31 4.71 7.24
N ILE A 18 14.18 3.82 6.74
CA ILE A 18 14.56 3.78 5.31
C ILE A 18 13.76 2.72 4.53
N ASN A 19 13.28 1.67 5.20
CA ASN A 19 12.58 0.55 4.53
C ASN A 19 11.05 0.66 4.57
N SER A 20 10.51 1.50 5.45
CA SER A 20 9.05 1.68 5.58
C SER A 20 8.43 2.24 4.31
N SER A 21 9.09 3.20 3.65
CA SER A 21 8.59 3.82 2.41
C SER A 21 8.39 2.81 1.28
N ARG A 22 9.37 1.94 0.98
CA ARG A 22 9.28 0.96 -0.11
C ARG A 22 8.25 -0.14 0.16
N VAL A 23 8.16 -0.60 1.41
CA VAL A 23 7.19 -1.62 1.81
C VAL A 23 5.76 -1.05 1.77
N VAL A 24 5.56 0.19 2.21
CA VAL A 24 4.26 0.89 2.11
C VAL A 24 3.84 1.07 0.65
N HIS A 25 4.78 1.44 -0.22
CA HIS A 25 4.50 1.68 -1.64
C HIS A 25 4.12 0.42 -2.44
N ALA A 26 4.73 -0.73 -2.11
CA ALA A 26 4.36 -2.01 -2.71
C ALA A 26 2.98 -2.50 -2.19
N GLN A 27 2.75 -2.37 -0.89
CA GLN A 27 1.48 -2.76 -0.25
C GLN A 27 0.28 -1.96 -0.79
N GLU A 28 0.48 -0.68 -1.09
CA GLU A 28 -0.55 0.20 -1.65
C GLU A 28 -0.94 -0.18 -3.09
N PHE A 29 0.04 -0.65 -3.87
CA PHE A 29 -0.21 -1.20 -5.21
C PHE A 29 -0.98 -2.52 -5.13
N ASP A 30 -0.59 -3.42 -4.23
CA ASP A 30 -1.27 -4.71 -4.01
C ASP A 30 -2.73 -4.54 -3.58
N VAL A 31 -3.01 -3.54 -2.73
CA VAL A 31 -4.37 -3.16 -2.34
C VAL A 31 -5.17 -2.61 -3.53
N SER A 32 -4.55 -1.78 -4.37
CA SER A 32 -5.18 -1.19 -5.55
C SER A 32 -5.56 -2.25 -6.60
N VAL A 33 -4.65 -3.20 -6.86
CA VAL A 33 -4.89 -4.35 -7.76
C VAL A 33 -6.03 -5.23 -7.21
N THR A 34 -6.03 -5.50 -5.91
CA THR A 34 -7.08 -6.29 -5.26
C THR A 34 -8.44 -5.61 -5.39
N MET A 35 -8.53 -4.31 -5.12
CA MET A 35 -9.78 -3.55 -5.25
C MET A 35 -10.28 -3.50 -6.70
N LEU A 36 -9.37 -3.35 -7.68
CA LEU A 36 -9.74 -3.38 -9.09
C LEU A 36 -10.32 -4.74 -9.49
N ASN A 37 -9.68 -5.84 -9.07
CA ASN A 37 -10.16 -7.20 -9.35
C ASN A 37 -11.55 -7.44 -8.73
N ILE A 38 -11.80 -6.95 -7.51
CA ILE A 38 -13.13 -7.01 -6.88
C ILE A 38 -14.16 -6.24 -7.72
N ALA A 39 -13.83 -5.03 -8.17
CA ALA A 39 -14.74 -4.22 -8.97
C ALA A 39 -15.10 -4.89 -10.31
N ILE A 40 -14.14 -5.56 -10.95
CA ILE A 40 -14.34 -6.32 -12.18
C ILE A 40 -15.28 -7.51 -11.95
N ILE A 41 -15.06 -8.29 -10.88
CA ILE A 41 -15.95 -9.40 -10.53
C ILE A 41 -17.38 -8.89 -10.29
N LEU A 42 -17.55 -7.83 -9.49
CA LEU A 42 -18.84 -7.21 -9.22
C LEU A 42 -19.54 -6.74 -10.51
N TYR A 43 -18.78 -6.18 -11.44
CA TYR A 43 -19.31 -5.77 -12.74
C TYR A 43 -19.83 -6.96 -13.56
N HIS A 44 -19.09 -8.07 -13.60
CA HIS A 44 -19.48 -9.27 -14.34
C HIS A 44 -20.69 -10.00 -13.75
N ILE A 45 -20.97 -9.85 -12.46
CA ILE A 45 -22.18 -10.38 -11.81
C ILE A 45 -23.34 -9.37 -11.79
N HIS A 46 -23.23 -8.25 -12.53
CA HIS A 46 -24.23 -7.19 -12.64
C HIS A 46 -24.48 -6.36 -11.35
N GLU A 47 -23.56 -6.42 -10.38
CA GLU A 47 -23.58 -5.59 -9.17
C GLU A 47 -22.96 -4.20 -9.42
N TYR A 48 -23.55 -3.45 -10.35
CA TYR A 48 -22.96 -2.22 -10.88
C TYR A 48 -22.78 -1.10 -9.85
N ALA A 49 -23.74 -0.94 -8.92
CA ALA A 49 -23.65 0.08 -7.88
C ALA A 49 -22.44 -0.18 -6.96
N TYR A 50 -22.21 -1.43 -6.59
CA TYR A 50 -21.07 -1.84 -5.77
C TYR A 50 -19.75 -1.74 -6.54
N SER A 51 -19.72 -2.20 -7.79
CA SER A 51 -18.56 -2.05 -8.67
C SER A 51 -18.12 -0.58 -8.78
N LEU A 52 -19.07 0.33 -9.04
CA LEU A 52 -18.81 1.76 -9.14
C LEU A 52 -18.32 2.37 -7.81
N SER A 53 -18.88 1.93 -6.67
CA SER A 53 -18.44 2.38 -5.36
C SER A 53 -16.99 1.99 -5.06
N VAL A 54 -16.61 0.75 -5.38
CA VAL A 54 -15.23 0.25 -5.21
C VAL A 54 -14.27 1.03 -6.12
N LEU A 55 -14.64 1.26 -7.38
CA LEU A 55 -13.84 2.06 -8.32
C LEU A 55 -13.64 3.50 -7.85
N LYS A 56 -14.69 4.15 -7.35
CA LYS A 56 -14.58 5.52 -6.82
C LYS A 56 -13.59 5.62 -5.67
N LYS A 57 -13.63 4.65 -4.75
CA LYS A 57 -12.68 4.56 -3.63
C LYS A 57 -11.26 4.29 -4.13
N LEU A 58 -11.10 3.42 -5.13
CA LEU A 58 -9.82 3.17 -5.78
C LEU A 58 -9.21 4.45 -6.36
N PHE A 59 -9.98 5.22 -7.13
CA PHE A 59 -9.52 6.48 -7.73
C PHE A 59 -9.19 7.58 -6.72
N GLN A 60 -9.76 7.52 -5.52
CA GLN A 60 -9.41 8.42 -4.42
C GLN A 60 -8.12 8.00 -3.71
N ASN A 61 -7.77 6.71 -3.75
CA ASN A 61 -6.61 6.16 -3.07
C ASN A 61 -5.33 6.22 -3.91
N ILE A 62 -5.43 6.14 -5.25
CA ILE A 62 -4.26 6.27 -6.12
C ILE A 62 -3.93 7.75 -6.34
N GLU A 63 -2.71 8.18 -6.02
CA GLU A 63 -2.25 9.53 -6.38
C GLU A 63 -2.33 9.67 -7.91
N PRO A 64 -2.94 10.75 -8.45
CA PRO A 64 -2.92 10.97 -9.89
C PRO A 64 -1.47 11.02 -10.34
N ILE A 65 -1.11 10.14 -11.28
CA ILE A 65 0.21 10.14 -11.90
C ILE A 65 0.41 11.52 -12.52
N LYS A 66 1.26 12.34 -11.91
CA LYS A 66 1.62 13.64 -12.46
C LYS A 66 2.25 13.40 -13.82
N GLU A 67 1.68 14.00 -14.86
CA GLU A 67 2.10 13.85 -16.26
C GLU A 67 3.61 14.02 -16.47
N GLN A 68 4.26 14.89 -15.67
CA GLN A 68 5.72 15.05 -15.69
C GLN A 68 6.53 13.82 -15.22
N ILE A 69 6.01 13.02 -14.29
CA ILE A 69 6.66 11.78 -13.84
C ILE A 69 6.51 10.73 -14.94
N ALA A 70 5.31 10.61 -15.52
CA ALA A 70 5.07 9.73 -16.67
C ALA A 70 5.98 10.09 -17.87
N LEU A 71 6.18 11.38 -18.16
CA LEU A 71 7.09 11.82 -19.21
C LEU A 71 8.56 11.57 -18.85
N ARG A 72 8.98 11.74 -17.60
CA ARG A 72 10.36 11.42 -17.18
C ARG A 72 10.66 9.93 -17.38
N ASP A 73 9.75 9.06 -16.97
CA ASP A 73 9.93 7.61 -17.05
C ASP A 73 9.76 7.06 -18.47
N ALA A 74 8.96 7.72 -19.32
CA ALA A 74 8.73 7.29 -20.72
C ALA A 74 9.83 7.75 -21.70
N PHE A 75 10.59 8.80 -21.35
CA PHE A 75 11.63 9.38 -22.20
C PHE A 75 13.07 9.12 -21.71
N CYS A 76 13.26 8.22 -20.74
CA CYS A 76 14.56 7.72 -20.31
C CYS A 76 14.81 6.30 -20.85
#